data_AF-A0AB33JIA2-F1
#
_entry.id   AF-A0AB33JIA2-F1
#
_cell.length_a   1.000
_cell.length_b   1.000
_cell.length_c   1.000
_cell.angle_alpha   90.00
_cell.angle_beta   90.00
_cell.angle_gamma   90.00
#
_symmetry.space_group_name_H-M   'P 1'
#
loop_
_entity.id
_entity.type
_entity.pdbx_description
1 polymer ?
#
loop_
_entity_poly.entity_id
_entity_poly.type
_entity_poly.pdbx_seq_one_letter_code
_entity_poly.pdbx_strand_id
1 'polypeptide(L)'
;MANEITIDEAQKNLEEFINGFNTNTRSVGKRRQVGISSRYSTKSLSTRAENENSPFVYIFNLGNKEGYAIVASDRRVTPVLAFTTEGELTKDSVIDNPGMIMFLSRAEDYINSVMARPLSVGIPNHNLDDGKDTFTPWETIVFDNSNMACKVKWNQGNPYNKYCPLIKNEKMKLFML
;
A
#
# COMPACT_ATOMS: atom_id res chain seq x y z
N MET A 1 18.82 8.73 -6.93
CA MET A 1 19.29 9.84 -6.07
C MET A 1 18.45 11.11 -6.18
N ALA A 2 18.00 11.59 -7.36
CA ALA A 2 17.19 12.83 -7.42
C ALA A 2 15.68 12.66 -7.05
N ASN A 3 15.13 11.45 -7.15
CA ASN A 3 13.69 11.19 -6.93
C ASN A 3 13.37 10.43 -5.65
N GLU A 4 14.39 9.99 -4.91
CA GLU A 4 14.18 9.32 -3.63
C GLU A 4 13.61 10.31 -2.61
N ILE A 5 12.65 9.87 -1.80
CA ILE A 5 12.08 10.62 -0.68
C ILE A 5 12.56 10.00 0.63
N THR A 6 12.71 10.82 1.65
CA THR A 6 13.07 10.33 2.99
C THR A 6 11.85 9.71 3.68
N ILE A 7 12.08 8.91 4.73
CA ILE A 7 10.99 8.36 5.54
C ILE A 7 10.14 9.46 6.20
N ASP A 8 10.73 10.62 6.52
CA ASP A 8 10.01 11.75 7.09
C ASP A 8 9.16 12.48 6.04
N GLU A 9 9.65 12.62 4.82
CA GLU A 9 8.85 13.13 3.70
C GLU A 9 7.70 12.17 3.35
N ALA A 10 7.97 10.86 3.34
CA ALA A 10 6.96 9.83 3.17
C ALA A 10 5.87 9.89 4.25
N GLN A 11 6.26 10.10 5.52
CA GLN A 11 5.32 10.30 6.61
C GLN A 11 4.44 11.53 6.38
N LYS A 12 5.03 12.66 5.98
CA LYS A 12 4.28 13.88 5.70
C LYS A 12 3.26 13.64 4.58
N ASN A 13 3.66 12.98 3.50
CA ASN A 13 2.76 12.63 2.39
C ASN A 13 1.59 11.75 2.87
N LEU A 14 1.86 10.80 3.78
CA LEU A 14 0.82 9.97 4.38
C LEU A 14 -0.15 10.77 5.26
N GLU A 15 0.37 11.69 6.08
CA GLU A 15 -0.45 12.56 6.94
C GLU A 15 -1.36 13.48 6.09
N GLU A 16 -0.84 14.05 5.00
CA GLU A 16 -1.62 14.83 4.03
C GLU A 16 -2.71 13.96 3.37
N PHE A 17 -2.37 12.74 2.95
CA PHE A 17 -3.32 11.78 2.39
C PHE A 17 -4.45 11.44 3.37
N ILE A 18 -4.14 11.12 4.63
CA ILE A 18 -5.13 10.82 5.67
C ILE A 18 -6.03 12.02 5.95
N ASN A 19 -5.46 13.23 6.02
CA ASN A 19 -6.22 14.46 6.23
C ASN A 19 -7.20 14.75 5.08
N GLY A 20 -6.89 14.33 3.86
CA GLY A 20 -7.79 14.40 2.70
C GLY A 20 -9.14 13.68 2.91
N PHE A 21 -9.17 12.58 3.67
CA PHE A 21 -10.43 11.86 3.98
C PHE A 21 -11.30 12.59 5.02
N ASN A 22 -10.66 13.32 5.94
CA ASN A 22 -11.35 13.96 7.07
C ASN A 22 -12.09 15.25 6.66
N THR A 23 -11.72 15.87 5.54
CA THR A 23 -12.29 17.16 5.12
C THR A 23 -13.59 17.04 4.32
N ASN A 24 -13.85 15.90 3.65
CA ASN A 24 -14.99 15.72 2.74
C ASN A 24 -16.14 14.84 3.27
N THR A 25 -16.00 14.19 4.42
CA THR A 25 -16.95 13.16 4.86
C THR A 25 -17.74 13.61 6.10
N ARG A 26 -19.00 14.03 5.92
CA ARG A 26 -19.90 14.44 7.03
C ARG A 26 -20.51 13.28 7.83
N SER A 27 -20.32 12.02 7.40
CA SER A 27 -21.00 10.84 7.97
C SER A 27 -20.11 9.91 8.79
N VAL A 28 -18.78 10.03 8.70
CA VAL A 28 -17.84 9.26 9.53
C VAL A 28 -17.37 10.21 10.62
N GLY A 29 -17.84 9.99 11.86
CA GLY A 29 -17.46 10.83 13.01
C GLY A 29 -15.95 11.09 13.01
N LYS A 30 -15.55 12.36 13.21
CA LYS A 30 -14.16 12.84 13.18
C LYS A 30 -13.21 11.72 13.61
N ARG A 31 -12.53 11.07 12.65
CA ARG A 31 -11.56 10.03 12.99
C ARG A 31 -10.54 10.70 13.87
N ARG A 32 -10.38 10.17 15.09
CA ARG A 32 -9.34 10.63 16.00
C ARG A 32 -8.03 10.46 15.23
N GLN A 33 -7.22 11.51 15.14
CA GLN A 33 -5.93 11.42 14.49
C GLN A 33 -5.11 10.40 15.28
N VAL A 34 -5.05 9.18 14.76
CA VAL A 34 -4.26 8.11 15.35
C VAL A 34 -2.85 8.30 14.85
N GLY A 35 -1.97 8.70 15.77
CA GLY A 35 -0.56 8.90 15.45
C GLY A 35 0.10 7.63 14.94
N ILE A 36 1.23 7.77 14.25
CA ILE A 36 2.04 6.64 13.81
C ILE A 36 2.69 5.99 15.05
N SER A 37 2.48 4.68 15.22
CA SER A 37 3.02 3.90 16.34
C SER A 37 4.37 3.30 16.03
N SER A 38 4.59 2.90 14.79
CA SER A 38 5.88 2.40 14.31
C SER A 38 6.02 2.63 12.82
N ARG A 39 7.27 2.71 12.37
CA ARG A 39 7.61 2.84 10.95
C ARG A 39 8.91 2.13 10.63
N TYR A 40 9.03 1.60 9.43
CA TYR A 40 10.28 1.00 8.94
C TYR A 40 10.38 1.06 7.42
N SER A 41 11.58 0.90 6.91
CA SER A 41 11.89 0.85 5.47
C SER A 41 12.12 -0.60 5.03
N THR A 42 11.78 -0.91 3.77
CA THR A 42 12.16 -2.19 3.17
C THR A 42 12.42 -2.04 1.68
N LYS A 43 13.37 -2.83 1.17
CA LYS A 43 13.66 -2.97 -0.26
C LYS A 43 12.88 -4.12 -0.90
N SER A 44 12.17 -4.89 -0.08
CA SER A 44 11.37 -6.01 -0.53
C SER A 44 10.08 -6.09 0.30
N LEU A 45 8.96 -5.99 -0.39
CA LEU A 45 7.60 -6.20 0.08
C LEU A 45 7.26 -7.70 0.18
N SER A 46 7.91 -8.55 -0.62
CA SER A 46 7.64 -10.00 -0.70
C SER A 46 8.64 -10.86 0.09
N THR A 47 9.85 -10.36 0.35
CA THR A 47 10.91 -11.07 1.07
C THR A 47 11.55 -10.19 2.17
N ARG A 48 12.02 -10.82 3.26
CA ARG A 48 12.51 -10.15 4.48
C ARG A 48 13.93 -9.56 4.35
N ALA A 49 14.23 -8.86 3.26
CA ALA A 49 15.57 -8.30 3.04
C ALA A 49 15.63 -6.83 3.48
N GLU A 50 16.40 -6.54 4.54
CA GLU A 50 16.66 -5.18 4.99
C GLU A 50 17.65 -4.47 4.06
N ASN A 51 17.33 -3.23 3.69
CA ASN A 51 18.32 -2.31 3.12
C ASN A 51 17.86 -0.86 3.32
N GLU A 52 18.45 -0.17 4.29
CA GLU A 52 18.10 1.21 4.62
C GLU A 52 18.69 2.22 3.61
N ASN A 53 19.70 1.84 2.84
CA ASN A 53 20.39 2.77 1.94
C ASN A 53 19.61 3.08 0.66
N SER A 54 18.64 2.25 0.27
CA SER A 54 17.77 2.46 -0.90
C SER A 54 16.50 1.61 -0.78
N PRO A 55 15.56 1.97 0.11
CA PRO A 55 14.32 1.23 0.23
C PRO A 55 13.44 1.39 -1.01
N PHE A 56 12.50 0.48 -1.22
CA PHE A 56 11.42 0.62 -2.22
C PHE A 56 10.18 1.24 -1.61
N VAL A 57 9.95 0.97 -0.32
CA VAL A 57 8.80 1.47 0.41
C VAL A 57 9.15 1.75 1.88
N TYR A 58 8.28 2.52 2.50
CA TYR A 58 8.15 2.70 3.93
C TYR A 58 6.80 2.13 4.39
N ILE A 59 6.82 1.43 5.52
CA ILE A 59 5.64 0.91 6.19
C ILE A 59 5.38 1.76 7.42
N PHE A 60 4.15 2.24 7.58
CA PHE A 60 3.71 3.02 8.74
C PHE A 60 2.54 2.32 9.41
N ASN A 61 2.71 1.88 10.66
CA ASN A 61 1.60 1.38 11.46
C ASN A 61 0.98 2.53 12.25
N LEU A 62 -0.35 2.58 12.26
CA LEU A 62 -1.10 3.50 13.08
C LEU A 62 -1.14 2.99 14.54
N GLY A 63 -1.32 3.91 15.48
CA GLY A 63 -1.62 3.61 16.88
C GLY A 63 -2.80 2.65 17.04
N ASN A 64 -2.81 1.95 18.17
CA ASN A 64 -3.92 1.09 18.59
C ASN A 64 -4.33 -0.01 17.58
N LYS A 65 -3.43 -0.39 16.66
CA LYS A 65 -3.72 -1.37 15.58
C LYS A 65 -4.87 -0.92 14.66
N GLU A 66 -5.03 0.39 14.50
CA GLU A 66 -6.05 1.00 13.64
C GLU A 66 -5.59 1.10 12.17
N GLY A 67 -4.73 0.18 11.74
CA GLY A 67 -4.30 0.05 10.36
C GLY A 67 -2.85 0.41 10.12
N TYR A 68 -2.49 0.36 8.84
CA TYR A 68 -1.15 0.63 8.36
C TYR A 68 -1.19 1.16 6.93
N ALA A 69 -0.09 1.77 6.51
CA ALA A 69 0.12 2.27 5.17
C ALA A 69 1.42 1.72 4.57
N ILE A 70 1.40 1.52 3.25
CA ILE A 70 2.58 1.22 2.42
C ILE A 70 2.80 2.45 1.54
N VAL A 71 3.95 3.11 1.70
CA VAL A 71 4.26 4.40 1.09
C VAL A 71 5.52 4.24 0.25
N ALA A 72 5.52 4.73 -0.98
CA ALA A 72 6.67 4.58 -1.88
C ALA A 72 7.87 5.44 -1.44
N SER A 73 9.09 4.99 -1.73
CA SER A 73 10.31 5.76 -1.47
C SER A 73 10.80 6.61 -2.66
N ASP A 74 10.08 6.62 -3.79
CA ASP A 74 10.46 7.38 -4.99
C ASP A 74 9.27 8.24 -5.47
N ARG A 75 9.51 9.53 -5.73
CA ARG A 75 8.49 10.52 -6.14
C ARG A 75 7.74 10.12 -7.41
N ARG A 76 8.36 9.33 -8.30
CA ARG A 76 7.74 8.87 -9.55
C ARG A 76 6.63 7.84 -9.32
N VAL A 77 6.66 7.14 -8.19
CA VAL A 77 5.71 6.11 -7.82
C VAL A 77 4.56 6.77 -7.06
N THR A 78 3.34 6.21 -7.14
CA THR A 78 2.20 6.70 -6.35
C THR A 78 2.58 6.80 -4.86
N PRO A 79 2.34 7.94 -4.18
CA PRO A 79 2.90 8.18 -2.86
C PRO A 79 2.44 7.15 -1.83
N VAL A 80 1.13 6.85 -1.79
CA VAL A 80 0.54 5.82 -0.93
C VAL A 80 0.07 4.66 -1.80
N LEU A 81 0.76 3.52 -1.71
CA LEU A 81 0.45 2.31 -2.48
C LEU A 81 -0.71 1.52 -1.88
N ALA A 82 -0.81 1.51 -0.54
CA ALA A 82 -1.90 0.88 0.18
C ALA A 82 -2.13 1.57 1.52
N PHE A 83 -3.38 1.59 1.95
CA PHE A 83 -3.79 2.08 3.27
C PHE A 83 -4.96 1.23 3.77
N THR A 84 -4.89 0.80 5.02
CA THR A 84 -5.99 0.12 5.73
C THR A 84 -6.25 0.82 7.05
N THR A 85 -7.46 0.64 7.57
CA THR A 85 -7.94 1.25 8.83
C THR A 85 -8.05 0.24 9.95
N GLU A 86 -7.56 -0.98 9.74
CA GLU A 86 -7.53 -2.05 10.71
C GLU A 86 -6.23 -2.85 10.56
N GLY A 87 -5.71 -3.34 11.69
CA GLY A 87 -4.54 -4.22 11.75
C GLY A 87 -3.21 -3.48 11.83
N GLU A 88 -2.14 -4.23 11.65
CA GLU A 88 -0.76 -3.76 11.64
C GLU A 88 0.06 -4.68 10.73
N LEU A 89 1.12 -4.14 10.14
CA LEU A 89 2.12 -4.88 9.40
C LEU A 89 3.45 -4.68 10.10
N THR A 90 3.82 -5.62 10.98
CA THR A 90 5.10 -5.58 11.69
C THR A 90 6.17 -6.31 10.88
N LYS A 91 7.45 -5.94 11.09
CA LYS A 91 8.58 -6.58 10.41
C LYS A 91 8.58 -8.12 10.54
N ASP A 92 8.20 -8.62 11.71
CA ASP A 92 8.23 -10.06 12.02
C ASP A 92 6.93 -10.79 11.67
N SER A 93 5.91 -10.08 11.20
CA SER A 93 4.62 -10.68 10.83
C SER A 93 4.78 -11.73 9.74
N VAL A 94 4.09 -12.86 9.90
CA VAL A 94 3.89 -13.81 8.82
C VAL A 94 2.62 -13.40 8.08
N ILE A 95 2.77 -13.05 6.81
CA ILE A 95 1.62 -12.71 5.96
C ILE A 95 0.98 -14.01 5.49
N ASP A 96 -0.04 -14.50 6.20
CA ASP A 96 -0.86 -15.65 5.78
C ASP A 96 -2.10 -15.19 5.00
N ASN A 97 -1.88 -14.37 3.98
CA ASN A 97 -2.90 -13.95 3.04
C ASN A 97 -2.34 -14.01 1.60
N PRO A 98 -2.70 -15.04 0.80
CA PRO A 98 -2.19 -15.20 -0.56
C PRO A 98 -2.47 -14.01 -1.47
N GLY A 99 -3.64 -13.35 -1.34
CA GLY A 99 -3.97 -12.16 -2.11
C GLY A 99 -3.07 -10.97 -1.74
N MET A 100 -2.77 -10.80 -0.45
CA MET A 100 -1.81 -9.79 0.00
C MET A 100 -0.39 -10.09 -0.50
N ILE A 101 0.05 -11.35 -0.46
CA ILE A 101 1.36 -11.75 -1.02
C ILE A 101 1.44 -11.41 -2.51
N MET A 102 0.38 -11.74 -3.27
CA MET A 102 0.30 -11.42 -4.69
C MET A 102 0.34 -9.90 -4.92
N PHE A 103 -0.42 -9.12 -4.15
CA PHE A 103 -0.38 -7.66 -4.21
C PHE A 103 1.04 -7.12 -3.97
N LEU A 104 1.70 -7.58 -2.90
CA LEU A 104 3.04 -7.12 -2.52
C LEU A 104 4.07 -7.43 -3.62
N SER A 105 4.01 -8.64 -4.20
CA SER A 105 4.86 -9.01 -5.34
C SER A 105 4.60 -8.12 -6.57
N ARG A 106 3.34 -7.85 -6.91
CA ARG A 106 2.99 -7.00 -8.06
C ARG A 106 3.32 -5.53 -7.83
N ALA A 107 3.28 -5.07 -6.57
CA ALA A 107 3.71 -3.73 -6.19
C ALA A 107 5.23 -3.55 -6.39
N GLU A 108 6.05 -4.57 -6.10
CA GLU A 108 7.48 -4.55 -6.41
C GLU A 108 7.73 -4.45 -7.92
N ASP A 109 7.05 -5.27 -8.72
CA ASP A 109 7.16 -5.22 -10.18
C ASP A 109 6.80 -3.81 -10.70
N TYR A 110 5.72 -3.24 -10.18
CA TYR A 110 5.29 -1.89 -10.53
C TYR A 110 6.36 -0.85 -10.19
N ILE A 111 6.85 -0.84 -8.96
CA ILE A 111 7.92 0.08 -8.52
C ILE A 111 9.16 -0.05 -9.43
N ASN A 112 9.61 -1.28 -9.69
CA ASN A 112 10.73 -1.55 -10.59
C ASN A 112 10.48 -1.02 -12.01
N SER A 113 9.29 -1.26 -12.55
CA SER A 113 8.92 -0.78 -13.89
C SER A 113 8.94 0.75 -13.99
N VAL A 114 8.46 1.46 -12.96
CA VAL A 114 8.48 2.92 -12.91
C VAL A 114 9.91 3.44 -12.76
N MET A 115 10.71 2.81 -11.90
CA MET A 115 12.08 3.25 -11.65
C MET A 115 13.01 3.03 -12.84
N ALA A 116 12.74 2.01 -13.67
CA ALA A 116 13.48 1.71 -14.89
C ALA A 116 13.18 2.63 -16.07
N ARG A 117 12.10 3.45 -16.00
CA ARG A 117 11.75 4.38 -17.08
C ARG A 117 12.75 5.54 -17.14
N PRO A 118 13.31 5.86 -18.31
CA PRO A 118 14.17 7.02 -18.48
C PRO A 118 13.32 8.30 -18.34
N LEU A 119 13.59 9.10 -17.30
CA LEU A 119 12.95 10.40 -17.15
C LEU A 119 13.63 11.43 -18.03
N SER A 120 12.87 12.17 -18.84
CA SER A 120 13.30 13.47 -19.37
C SER A 120 12.65 14.58 -18.56
N VAL A 121 13.46 15.41 -17.90
CA VAL A 121 13.02 16.72 -17.40
C VAL A 121 12.96 17.65 -18.61
N GLY A 122 11.82 17.70 -19.29
CA GLY A 122 11.68 18.40 -20.55
C GLY A 122 10.30 19.02 -20.68
N ILE A 123 10.28 20.29 -21.08
CA ILE A 123 9.14 21.14 -21.43
C ILE A 123 8.01 20.29 -22.06
N PRO A 124 6.74 20.44 -21.64
CA PRO A 124 5.63 19.68 -22.19
C PRO A 124 5.50 19.98 -23.69
N ASN A 125 6.03 19.10 -24.52
CA ASN A 125 5.77 19.10 -25.95
C ASN A 125 4.47 18.34 -26.17
N HIS A 126 3.44 19.04 -26.64
CA HIS A 126 2.13 18.49 -27.01
C HIS A 126 2.17 17.53 -28.23
N ASN A 127 3.37 17.13 -28.69
CA ASN A 127 3.53 16.14 -29.74
C ASN A 127 3.60 14.75 -29.10
N LEU A 128 2.44 14.10 -29.07
CA LEU A 128 2.21 12.73 -28.64
C LEU A 128 2.91 11.73 -29.58
N ASP A 129 4.24 11.53 -29.50
CA ASP A 129 4.88 10.27 -29.98
C ASP A 129 6.35 10.03 -29.56
N ASP A 130 6.92 10.81 -28.62
CA ASP A 130 8.37 10.72 -28.34
C ASP A 130 8.76 9.68 -27.27
N GLY A 131 7.83 8.82 -26.84
CA GLY A 131 8.09 7.71 -25.90
C GLY A 131 8.69 8.11 -24.54
N LYS A 132 8.64 9.38 -24.18
CA LYS A 132 9.20 9.94 -22.94
C LYS A 132 8.08 10.39 -22.02
N ASP A 133 7.93 9.68 -20.90
CA ASP A 133 6.98 10.07 -19.87
C ASP A 133 7.50 11.28 -19.09
N THR A 134 6.80 12.40 -19.18
CA THR A 134 7.00 13.54 -18.27
C THR A 134 6.19 13.31 -17.01
N PHE A 135 6.88 13.14 -15.87
CA PHE A 135 6.22 13.00 -14.59
C PHE A 135 5.60 14.33 -14.16
N THR A 136 4.30 14.31 -13.87
CA THR A 136 3.58 15.43 -13.24
C THR A 136 3.32 15.12 -11.76
N PRO A 137 3.19 16.14 -10.89
CA PRO A 137 2.83 15.91 -9.49
C PRO A 137 1.57 15.06 -9.35
N TRP A 138 1.56 14.18 -8.34
CA TRP A 138 0.39 13.39 -8.00
C TRP A 138 -0.74 14.28 -7.45
N GLU A 139 -1.96 13.95 -7.83
CA GLU A 139 -3.18 14.53 -7.26
C GLU A 139 -3.97 13.46 -6.50
N THR A 140 -4.61 13.86 -5.39
CA THR A 140 -5.49 12.99 -4.62
C THR A 140 -6.93 13.26 -5.00
N ILE A 141 -7.60 12.23 -5.55
CA ILE A 141 -9.03 12.27 -5.87
C ILE A 141 -9.76 11.37 -4.87
N VAL A 142 -10.68 11.95 -4.10
CA VAL A 142 -11.44 11.23 -3.07
C VAL A 142 -12.83 10.90 -3.60
N PHE A 143 -13.16 9.60 -3.61
CA PHE A 143 -14.51 9.11 -3.91
C PHE A 143 -15.10 8.47 -2.66
N ASP A 144 -16.29 8.91 -2.23
CA ASP A 144 -17.02 8.24 -1.15
C ASP A 144 -17.75 7.01 -1.68
N ASN A 145 -17.09 5.87 -1.57
CA ASN A 145 -17.65 4.56 -1.88
C ASN A 145 -17.96 3.75 -0.61
N SER A 146 -18.18 4.41 0.54
CA SER A 146 -18.40 3.74 1.83
C SER A 146 -19.55 2.72 1.81
N ASN A 147 -20.56 2.95 0.97
CA ASN A 147 -21.69 2.04 0.78
C ASN A 147 -21.41 0.85 -0.16
N MET A 148 -20.29 0.85 -0.89
CA MET A 148 -19.89 -0.22 -1.81
C MET A 148 -18.92 -1.23 -1.20
N ALA A 149 -18.43 -0.99 0.02
CA ALA A 149 -17.51 -1.90 0.68
C ALA A 149 -18.19 -3.24 1.03
N CYS A 150 -17.51 -4.35 0.73
CA CYS A 150 -17.94 -5.68 1.15
C CYS A 150 -17.95 -5.75 2.69
N LYS A 151 -19.14 -5.96 3.28
CA LYS A 151 -19.31 -5.95 4.75
C LYS A 151 -18.92 -7.28 5.41
N VAL A 152 -18.76 -8.35 4.62
CA VAL A 152 -18.48 -9.68 5.14
C VAL A 152 -16.97 -9.94 5.21
N LYS A 153 -16.49 -10.46 6.34
CA LYS A 153 -15.09 -10.83 6.57
C LYS A 153 -14.91 -12.35 6.43
N TRP A 154 -15.07 -12.86 5.20
CA TRP A 154 -14.89 -14.29 4.92
C TRP A 154 -13.44 -14.72 5.07
N ASN A 155 -13.23 -16.01 5.31
CA ASN A 155 -11.91 -16.61 5.46
C ASN A 155 -11.84 -17.92 4.66
N GLN A 156 -10.63 -18.40 4.40
CA GLN A 156 -10.38 -19.65 3.68
C GLN A 156 -10.56 -20.89 4.59
N GLY A 157 -10.59 -20.69 5.91
CA GLY A 157 -10.68 -21.75 6.92
C GLY A 157 -12.10 -22.02 7.43
N ASN A 158 -12.19 -22.64 8.62
CA ASN A 158 -13.46 -22.91 9.28
C ASN A 158 -14.16 -21.59 9.68
N PRO A 159 -15.50 -21.47 9.60
CA PRO A 159 -16.48 -22.48 9.16
C PRO A 159 -16.66 -22.56 7.64
N TYR A 160 -16.04 -21.67 6.87
CA TYR A 160 -16.24 -21.56 5.42
C TYR A 160 -15.81 -22.82 4.66
N ASN A 161 -14.72 -23.46 5.10
CA ASN A 161 -14.24 -24.70 4.49
C ASN A 161 -14.88 -26.00 5.03
N LYS A 162 -16.01 -25.92 5.76
CA LYS A 162 -16.66 -27.10 6.39
C LYS A 162 -16.87 -28.27 5.42
N TYR A 163 -17.26 -27.97 4.18
CA TYR A 163 -17.54 -28.97 3.15
C TYR A 163 -16.36 -29.27 2.21
N CYS A 164 -15.18 -28.69 2.47
CA CYS A 164 -13.97 -29.03 1.71
C CYS A 164 -13.48 -30.45 2.05
N PRO A 165 -12.79 -31.12 1.12
CA PRO A 165 -12.13 -32.40 1.38
C PRO A 165 -11.10 -32.32 2.51
N LEU A 166 -10.82 -33.48 3.10
CA LEU A 166 -9.72 -33.66 4.03
C LEU A 166 -8.48 -34.11 3.23
N ILE A 167 -7.33 -33.45 3.46
CA ILE A 167 -6.02 -33.90 3.00
C ILE A 167 -5.18 -34.11 4.25
N LYS A 168 -4.65 -35.33 4.46
CA LYS A 168 -3.85 -35.69 5.64
C LYS A 168 -4.49 -35.27 6.98
N ASN A 169 -5.80 -35.49 7.12
CA ASN A 169 -6.63 -35.11 8.27
C ASN A 169 -6.83 -33.60 8.52
N GLU A 170 -6.43 -32.73 7.59
CA GLU A 170 -6.74 -31.30 7.65
C GLU A 170 -7.74 -30.91 6.56
N LYS A 171 -8.68 -30.01 6.88
CA LYS A 171 -9.62 -29.47 5.90
C LYS A 171 -8.87 -28.56 4.94
N MET A 172 -9.02 -28.79 3.64
CA MET A 172 -8.49 -27.88 2.63
C MET A 172 -8.96 -26.44 2.88
N LYS A 173 -8.07 -25.47 2.70
CA LYS A 173 -8.41 -24.05 2.64
C LYS A 173 -9.22 -23.80 1.35
N LEU A 174 -10.26 -22.95 1.42
CA LEU A 174 -10.95 -22.47 0.23
C LEU A 174 -10.02 -21.58 -0.60
N PHE A 175 -10.12 -21.70 -1.91
CA PHE A 175 -9.50 -20.74 -2.81
C PHE A 175 -10.37 -19.48 -2.88
N MET A 176 -9.86 -18.36 -2.39
CA MET A 176 -10.49 -17.05 -2.54
C MET A 176 -9.47 -16.12 -3.20
N LEU A 177 -9.86 -15.53 -4.33
CA LEU A 177 -9.10 -14.52 -5.08
C LEU A 177 -9.37 -13.13 -4.52
#